data_AF-A0A2A9DMI5-F1
#
_entry.id   AF-A0A2A9DMI5-F1
#
_cell.length_a   1.000
_cell.length_b   1.000
_cell.length_c   1.000
_cell.angle_alpha   90.00
_cell.angle_beta   90.00
_cell.angle_gamma   90.00
#
_symmetry.space_group_name_H-M   'P 1'
#
loop_
_entity.id
_entity.type
_entity.pdbx_description
1 polymer ?
#
loop_
_entity_poly.entity_id
_entity_poly.type
_entity_poly.pdbx_seq_one_letter_code
_entity_poly.pdbx_strand_id
1 'polypeptide(L)'
;MSTLGGFLAALASGVELVKETANKQHLIDLGVSTTLAGKLVKAHEMLFGRTKFSRYQERCRRSAEGKSVETLIVIAETSGRIKDEKARWEFREELCALNLGPNSMKTLANKRVKEIQPTVRKPKVAYARHDGNMASCTITADRATIEDLRAQIQTVDDVTALFDGSLLPKQKGNLHIIIHDEQLRKILDGEEVRLQMTNGAEISSTEIMERASDDLLFGTIMNQVLGPIDAFETARFANFKQRLMLAAQYPTCVWDDCRVPFSECEIHHIEPWVTGGPTNLNNLVPLCKYHNRINDDARAGSSRGYVIKMDNKVRRVFAKA
;
A
#
# COMPACT_ATOMS: atom_id res chain seq x y z
N MET A 1 -17.47 8.62 -47.67
CA MET A 1 -17.18 7.91 -46.40
C MET A 1 -18.49 7.65 -45.68
N SER A 2 -18.66 6.49 -45.05
CA SER A 2 -19.79 6.29 -44.13
C SER A 2 -19.67 7.21 -42.92
N THR A 3 -20.78 7.53 -42.26
CA THR A 3 -20.79 8.33 -41.02
C THR A 3 -19.84 7.75 -39.97
N LEU A 4 -19.83 6.41 -39.83
CA LEU A 4 -18.91 5.71 -38.94
C LEU A 4 -17.44 5.85 -39.38
N GLY A 5 -17.15 5.74 -40.67
CA GLY A 5 -15.79 5.89 -41.21
C GLY A 5 -15.23 7.30 -41.00
N GLY A 6 -16.06 8.33 -41.21
CA GLY A 6 -15.68 9.73 -40.93
C GLY A 6 -15.40 9.97 -39.45
N PHE A 7 -16.24 9.43 -38.57
CA PHE A 7 -16.06 9.53 -37.12
C PHE A 7 -14.77 8.84 -36.64
N LEU A 8 -14.51 7.61 -37.09
CA LEU A 8 -13.30 6.87 -36.72
C LEU A 8 -12.02 7.54 -37.24
N ALA A 9 -12.05 8.07 -38.47
CA ALA A 9 -10.93 8.82 -39.02
C ALA A 9 -10.65 10.09 -38.20
N ALA A 10 -11.68 10.83 -37.79
CA ALA A 10 -11.54 12.01 -36.96
C ALA A 10 -11.01 11.68 -35.55
N LEU A 11 -11.41 10.54 -34.97
CA LEU A 11 -10.87 10.08 -33.69
C LEU A 11 -9.40 9.64 -33.77
N ALA A 12 -8.99 9.07 -34.91
CA ALA A 12 -7.60 8.65 -35.15
C ALA A 12 -6.67 9.85 -35.42
N SER A 13 -7.16 10.88 -36.12
CA SER A 13 -6.44 12.13 -36.38
C SER A 13 -6.65 13.14 -35.23
N GLY A 14 -6.28 12.74 -34.02
CA GLY A 14 -6.66 13.48 -32.82
C GLY A 14 -6.12 14.91 -32.74
N VAL A 15 -4.95 15.18 -33.30
CA VAL A 15 -4.35 16.53 -33.33
C VAL A 15 -5.20 17.49 -34.18
N GLU A 16 -5.62 17.06 -35.36
CA GLU A 16 -6.47 17.89 -36.25
C GLU A 16 -7.84 18.14 -35.63
N LEU A 17 -8.47 17.13 -35.01
CA LEU A 17 -9.74 17.33 -34.31
C LEU A 17 -9.58 18.34 -33.15
N VAL A 18 -8.54 18.19 -32.32
CA VAL A 18 -8.30 19.07 -31.16
C VAL A 18 -7.99 20.51 -31.58
N LYS A 19 -7.46 20.73 -32.78
CA LYS A 19 -7.19 22.06 -33.32
C LYS A 19 -8.47 22.90 -33.47
N GLU A 20 -9.58 22.25 -33.82
CA GLU A 20 -10.88 22.91 -34.05
C GLU A 20 -11.69 23.12 -32.76
N THR A 21 -11.24 22.59 -31.62
CA THR A 21 -12.01 22.58 -30.36
C THR A 21 -11.69 23.76 -29.44
N ALA A 22 -11.36 24.94 -29.99
CA ALA A 22 -10.94 26.11 -29.22
C ALA A 22 -12.07 26.72 -28.37
N ASN A 23 -13.31 26.67 -28.86
CA ASN A 23 -14.46 27.35 -28.24
C ASN A 23 -15.43 26.34 -27.62
N LYS A 24 -15.52 26.35 -26.28
CA LYS A 24 -16.41 25.46 -25.53
C LYS A 24 -17.89 25.62 -25.89
N GLN A 25 -18.37 26.86 -26.04
CA GLN A 25 -19.79 27.12 -26.29
C GLN A 25 -20.17 26.63 -27.68
N HIS A 26 -19.33 26.90 -28.68
CA HIS A 26 -19.53 26.39 -30.03
C HIS A 26 -19.67 24.86 -30.08
N LEU A 27 -18.85 24.13 -29.33
CA LEU A 27 -18.96 22.66 -29.24
C LEU A 27 -20.29 22.22 -28.61
N ILE A 28 -20.77 22.94 -27.59
CA ILE A 28 -22.07 22.66 -26.95
C ILE A 28 -23.21 22.93 -27.93
N ASP A 29 -23.13 24.02 -28.70
CA ASP A 29 -24.12 24.36 -29.72
C ASP A 29 -24.16 23.31 -30.85
N LEU A 30 -23.03 22.64 -31.12
CA LEU A 30 -22.92 21.48 -32.02
C LEU A 30 -23.40 20.16 -31.39
N GLY A 31 -23.90 20.17 -30.14
CA GLY A 31 -24.44 19.00 -29.45
C GLY A 31 -23.43 18.19 -28.64
N VAL A 32 -22.20 18.67 -28.46
CA VAL A 32 -21.20 18.01 -27.59
C VAL A 32 -21.55 18.26 -26.12
N SER A 33 -21.53 17.21 -25.29
CA SER A 33 -21.78 17.36 -23.85
C SER A 33 -20.81 18.35 -23.20
N THR A 34 -21.29 19.12 -22.22
CA THR A 34 -20.48 20.12 -21.47
C THR A 34 -19.18 19.53 -20.91
N THR A 35 -19.23 18.27 -20.46
CA THR A 35 -18.08 17.54 -19.93
C THR A 35 -17.04 17.26 -21.01
N LEU A 36 -17.46 16.73 -22.17
CA LEU A 36 -16.54 16.43 -23.26
C LEU A 36 -15.98 17.71 -23.90
N ALA A 37 -16.81 18.74 -24.10
CA ALA A 37 -16.37 20.04 -24.61
C ALA A 37 -15.26 20.65 -23.72
N GLY A 38 -15.41 20.58 -22.39
CA GLY A 38 -14.38 21.04 -21.47
C GLY A 38 -13.07 20.25 -21.55
N LYS A 39 -13.12 18.96 -21.87
CA LYS A 39 -11.92 18.13 -22.05
C LYS A 39 -11.20 18.42 -23.36
N LEU A 40 -11.96 18.61 -24.44
CA LEU A 40 -11.43 18.97 -25.77
C LEU A 40 -10.74 20.33 -25.75
N VAL A 41 -11.37 21.34 -25.12
CA VAL A 41 -10.76 22.67 -24.95
C VAL A 41 -9.45 22.61 -24.16
N LYS A 42 -9.35 21.78 -23.11
CA LYS A 42 -8.07 21.59 -22.40
C LYS A 42 -6.98 20.98 -23.28
N ALA A 43 -7.35 20.03 -24.13
CA ALA A 43 -6.41 19.46 -25.11
C ALA A 43 -5.99 20.51 -26.15
N HIS A 44 -6.92 21.37 -26.59
CA HIS A 44 -6.65 22.49 -27.48
C HIS A 44 -5.68 23.48 -26.83
N GLU A 45 -5.94 23.92 -25.60
CA GLU A 45 -5.07 24.83 -24.86
C GLU A 45 -3.65 24.26 -24.69
N MET A 46 -3.54 22.94 -24.46
CA MET A 46 -2.25 22.26 -24.36
C MET A 46 -1.47 22.33 -25.69
N LEU A 47 -2.10 22.01 -26.82
CA LEU A 47 -1.41 21.89 -28.11
C LEU A 47 -1.31 23.21 -28.89
N PHE A 48 -2.30 24.09 -28.79
CA PHE A 48 -2.46 25.28 -29.63
C PHE A 48 -2.63 26.58 -28.84
N GLY A 49 -2.84 26.50 -27.53
CA GLY A 49 -2.95 27.67 -26.66
C GLY A 49 -1.66 28.49 -26.58
N ARG A 50 -1.77 29.76 -26.19
CA ARG A 50 -0.59 30.63 -26.01
C ARG A 50 0.25 30.16 -24.82
N THR A 51 1.57 30.07 -25.00
CA THR A 51 2.51 29.72 -23.93
C THR A 51 3.89 30.34 -24.15
N LYS A 52 4.62 30.62 -23.07
CA LYS A 52 6.04 31.02 -23.11
C LYS A 52 6.98 29.84 -23.41
N PHE A 53 6.51 28.60 -23.28
CA PHE A 53 7.28 27.37 -23.57
C PHE A 53 7.02 26.85 -24.98
N SER A 54 7.01 27.74 -25.98
CA SER A 54 6.64 27.43 -27.36
C SER A 54 7.44 26.27 -27.98
N ARG A 55 8.73 26.14 -27.61
CA ARG A 55 9.58 25.02 -28.06
C ARG A 55 9.11 23.66 -27.54
N TYR A 56 8.66 23.57 -26.29
CA TYR A 56 8.07 22.34 -25.75
C TYR A 56 6.73 22.04 -26.40
N GLN A 57 5.90 23.06 -26.61
CA GLN A 57 4.62 22.89 -27.28
C GLN A 57 4.76 22.36 -28.71
N GLU A 58 5.72 22.90 -29.47
CA GLU A 58 6.01 22.42 -30.83
C GLU A 58 6.46 20.95 -30.84
N ARG A 59 7.37 20.56 -29.93
CA ARG A 59 7.81 19.16 -29.81
C ARG A 59 6.68 18.23 -29.38
N CYS A 60 5.81 18.67 -28.46
CA CYS A 60 4.63 17.88 -28.07
C CYS A 60 3.68 17.70 -29.26
N ARG A 61 3.36 18.77 -30.01
CA ARG A 61 2.52 18.68 -31.21
C ARG A 61 3.08 17.68 -32.21
N ARG A 62 4.37 17.80 -32.55
CA ARG A 62 5.03 16.89 -33.49
C ARG A 62 4.98 15.43 -33.03
N SER A 63 5.19 15.16 -31.74
CA SER A 63 5.15 13.79 -31.20
C SER A 63 3.72 13.26 -30.98
N ALA A 64 2.74 14.17 -30.88
CA ALA A 64 1.32 13.85 -30.75
C ALA A 64 0.67 13.41 -32.06
N GLU A 65 1.37 13.55 -33.19
CA GLU A 65 0.88 13.12 -34.51
C GLU A 65 0.46 11.65 -34.50
N GLY A 66 -0.71 11.34 -35.09
CA GLY A 66 -1.29 10.00 -35.10
C GLY A 66 -1.84 9.49 -33.75
N LYS A 67 -1.86 10.31 -32.69
CA LYS A 67 -2.53 9.94 -31.44
C LYS A 67 -4.03 10.18 -31.51
N SER A 68 -4.78 9.28 -30.87
CA SER A 68 -6.22 9.46 -30.69
C SER A 68 -6.56 10.67 -29.83
N VAL A 69 -7.74 11.26 -30.07
CA VAL A 69 -8.30 12.34 -29.25
C VAL A 69 -8.35 11.97 -27.76
N GLU A 70 -8.73 10.73 -27.46
CA GLU A 70 -8.85 10.23 -26.09
C GLU A 70 -7.49 10.24 -25.37
N THR A 71 -6.42 9.83 -26.05
CA THR A 71 -5.06 9.90 -25.49
C THR A 71 -4.66 11.34 -25.22
N LEU A 72 -4.94 12.28 -26.14
CA LEU A 72 -4.61 13.70 -25.95
C LEU A 72 -5.37 14.34 -24.79
N ILE A 73 -6.64 14.00 -24.62
CA ILE A 73 -7.44 14.41 -23.46
C ILE A 73 -6.80 13.92 -22.16
N VAL A 74 -6.38 12.64 -22.09
CA VAL A 74 -5.72 12.08 -20.91
C VAL A 74 -4.45 12.85 -20.55
N ILE A 75 -3.60 13.16 -21.54
CA ILE A 75 -2.36 13.94 -21.33
C ILE A 75 -2.70 15.36 -20.81
N ALA A 76 -3.66 16.03 -21.44
CA ALA A 76 -4.07 17.38 -21.05
C ALA A 76 -4.62 17.42 -19.61
N GLU A 77 -5.54 16.53 -19.26
CA GLU A 77 -6.16 16.47 -17.92
C GLU A 77 -5.15 16.11 -16.82
N THR A 78 -4.25 15.17 -17.08
CA THR A 78 -3.26 14.74 -16.08
C THR A 78 -2.14 15.76 -15.90
N SER A 79 -1.65 16.37 -16.98
CA SER A 79 -0.61 17.40 -16.91
C SER A 79 -1.07 18.63 -16.10
N GLY A 80 -2.37 18.97 -16.14
CA GLY A 80 -2.93 20.08 -15.37
C GLY A 80 -2.78 19.97 -13.84
N ARG A 81 -2.41 18.80 -13.31
CA ARG A 81 -2.20 18.57 -11.87
C ARG A 81 -0.81 18.97 -11.37
N ILE A 82 0.15 19.13 -12.28
CA ILE A 82 1.54 19.47 -11.96
C ILE A 82 1.64 20.99 -11.80
N LYS A 83 1.98 21.48 -10.62
CA LYS A 83 2.02 22.93 -10.34
C LYS A 83 3.15 23.63 -11.05
N ASP A 84 4.36 23.06 -11.03
CA ASP A 84 5.53 23.62 -11.71
C ASP A 84 5.33 23.61 -13.24
N GLU A 85 5.50 24.77 -13.86
CA GLU A 85 5.15 24.97 -15.27
C GLU A 85 6.15 24.28 -16.20
N LYS A 86 7.45 24.26 -15.86
CA LYS A 86 8.48 23.61 -16.66
C LYS A 86 8.35 22.10 -16.58
N ALA A 87 8.23 21.54 -15.38
CA ALA A 87 8.01 20.11 -15.16
C ALA A 87 6.71 19.63 -15.84
N ARG A 88 5.67 20.47 -15.89
CA ARG A 88 4.44 20.19 -16.65
C ARG A 88 4.71 20.04 -18.15
N TRP A 89 5.59 20.85 -18.73
CA TRP A 89 5.95 20.77 -20.14
C TRP A 89 6.87 19.60 -20.46
N GLU A 90 7.85 19.32 -19.60
CA GLU A 90 8.69 18.12 -19.69
C GLU A 90 7.81 16.85 -19.64
N PHE A 91 6.84 16.80 -18.72
CA PHE A 91 5.84 15.73 -18.63
C PHE A 91 4.96 15.60 -19.89
N ARG A 92 4.49 16.73 -20.44
CA ARG A 92 3.67 16.73 -21.67
C ARG A 92 4.47 16.17 -22.85
N GLU A 93 5.70 16.64 -23.03
CA GLU A 93 6.59 16.17 -24.09
C GLU A 93 6.89 14.67 -23.96
N GLU A 94 7.22 14.21 -22.74
CA GLU A 94 7.43 12.79 -22.42
C GLU A 94 6.22 11.95 -22.87
N LEU A 95 5.00 12.31 -22.43
CA LEU A 95 3.80 11.54 -22.77
C LEU A 95 3.40 11.67 -24.24
N CYS A 96 3.59 12.84 -24.86
CA CYS A 96 3.41 13.03 -26.30
C CYS A 96 4.35 12.12 -27.10
N ALA A 97 5.56 11.80 -26.62
CA ALA A 97 6.49 10.92 -27.32
C ALA A 97 6.12 9.42 -27.25
N LEU A 98 5.30 9.01 -26.28
CA LEU A 98 4.98 7.60 -26.06
C LEU A 98 3.84 7.11 -26.97
N ASN A 99 4.01 5.91 -27.54
CA ASN A 99 2.96 5.25 -28.32
C ASN A 99 2.10 4.35 -27.42
N LEU A 100 1.22 4.96 -26.62
CA LEU A 100 0.32 4.26 -25.71
C LEU A 100 -1.14 4.63 -25.98
N GLY A 101 -2.03 3.63 -25.87
CA GLY A 101 -3.47 3.84 -25.83
C GLY A 101 -3.92 4.58 -24.56
N PRO A 102 -5.17 5.10 -24.52
CA PRO A 102 -5.64 6.02 -23.49
C PRO A 102 -5.60 5.43 -22.07
N ASN A 103 -5.91 4.14 -21.91
CA ASN A 103 -5.89 3.48 -20.59
C ASN A 103 -4.47 3.32 -20.05
N SER A 104 -3.55 2.80 -20.86
CA SER A 104 -2.13 2.66 -20.48
C SER A 104 -1.49 4.03 -20.24
N MET A 105 -1.83 5.03 -21.06
CA MET A 105 -1.40 6.41 -20.89
C MET A 105 -1.86 6.99 -19.54
N LYS A 106 -3.14 6.78 -19.18
CA LYS A 106 -3.70 7.26 -17.91
C LYS A 106 -2.99 6.65 -16.70
N THR A 107 -2.71 5.35 -16.74
CA THR A 107 -1.99 4.64 -15.67
C THR A 107 -0.59 5.20 -15.48
N LEU A 108 0.18 5.33 -16.58
CA LEU A 108 1.53 5.89 -16.55
C LEU A 108 1.53 7.35 -16.07
N ALA A 109 0.67 8.18 -16.65
CA ALA A 109 0.54 9.60 -16.30
C ALA A 109 0.24 9.80 -14.81
N ASN A 110 -0.66 8.99 -14.24
CA ASN A 110 -0.97 9.06 -12.80
C ASN A 110 0.23 8.67 -11.92
N LYS A 111 1.02 7.68 -12.33
CA LYS A 111 2.25 7.31 -11.62
C LYS A 111 3.26 8.46 -11.67
N ARG A 112 3.48 9.01 -12.86
CA ARG A 112 4.46 10.06 -13.10
C ARG A 112 4.12 11.38 -12.40
N VAL A 113 2.83 11.74 -12.30
CA VAL A 113 2.38 12.88 -11.47
C VAL A 113 2.78 12.71 -10.01
N LYS A 114 2.70 11.50 -9.44
CA LYS A 114 3.10 11.23 -8.05
C LYS A 114 4.62 11.34 -7.84
N GLU A 115 5.40 10.95 -8.85
CA GLU A 115 6.86 11.06 -8.82
C GLU A 115 7.32 12.53 -8.91
N ILE A 116 6.72 13.32 -9.80
CA ILE A 116 7.04 14.75 -9.97
C ILE A 116 6.57 15.58 -8.77
N GLN A 117 5.38 15.26 -8.25
CA GLN A 117 4.73 16.03 -7.18
C GLN A 117 4.19 15.10 -6.09
N PRO A 118 5.07 14.56 -5.22
CA PRO A 118 4.65 13.71 -4.13
C PRO A 118 3.69 14.46 -3.21
N THR A 119 2.59 13.80 -2.85
CA THR A 119 1.59 14.38 -1.94
C THR A 119 2.09 14.27 -0.51
N VAL A 120 2.57 15.37 0.05
CA VAL A 120 2.91 15.45 1.48
C VAL A 120 1.62 15.69 2.26
N ARG A 121 1.21 14.71 3.07
CA ARG A 121 0.09 14.90 4.02
C ARG A 121 0.58 15.75 5.18
N LYS A 122 -0.22 16.73 5.58
CA LYS A 122 0.04 17.58 6.76
C LYS A 122 -0.94 17.22 7.88
N PRO A 123 -0.51 17.30 9.15
CA PRO A 123 -1.43 17.15 10.27
C PRO A 123 -2.62 18.10 10.14
N LYS A 124 -3.83 17.59 10.36
CA LYS A 124 -5.07 18.38 10.32
C LYS A 124 -6.22 17.65 11.01
N VAL A 125 -7.19 18.43 11.48
CA VAL A 125 -8.50 17.94 11.92
C VAL A 125 -9.57 18.53 11.01
N ALA A 126 -10.52 17.71 10.57
CA ALA A 126 -11.63 18.12 9.72
C ALA A 126 -12.96 17.65 10.31
N TYR A 127 -14.01 18.43 10.10
CA TYR A 127 -15.35 18.15 10.57
C TYR A 127 -16.33 18.12 9.39
N ALA A 128 -17.29 17.21 9.43
CA ALA A 128 -18.42 17.19 8.52
C ALA A 128 -19.72 17.01 9.32
N ARG A 129 -20.78 17.72 8.93
CA ARG A 129 -22.12 17.63 9.52
C ARG A 129 -23.02 16.89 8.54
N HIS A 130 -23.89 16.05 9.06
CA HIS A 130 -24.79 15.17 8.32
C HIS A 130 -26.23 15.35 8.80
N ASP A 131 -27.17 14.80 8.04
CA ASP A 131 -28.58 14.75 8.45
C ASP A 131 -28.77 13.84 9.68
N GLY A 132 -29.93 13.98 10.34
CA GLY A 132 -30.26 13.16 11.52
C GLY A 132 -29.49 13.53 12.78
N ASN A 133 -29.03 14.78 12.91
CA ASN A 133 -28.24 15.28 14.04
C ASN A 133 -26.89 14.55 14.24
N MET A 134 -26.29 14.09 13.14
CA MET A 134 -25.01 13.37 13.16
C MET A 134 -23.87 14.25 12.62
N ALA A 135 -22.67 14.07 13.16
CA ALA A 135 -21.46 14.72 12.67
C ALA A 135 -20.27 13.77 12.75
N SER A 136 -19.25 14.00 11.92
CA SER A 136 -18.01 13.21 11.91
C SER A 136 -16.78 14.10 12.05
N CYS A 137 -15.79 13.62 12.79
CA CYS A 137 -14.45 14.20 12.90
C CYS A 137 -13.43 13.31 12.19
N THR A 138 -12.47 13.90 11.47
CA THR A 138 -11.36 13.19 10.83
C THR A 138 -10.05 13.81 11.25
N ILE A 139 -9.18 13.03 11.88
CA ILE A 139 -7.85 13.45 12.33
C ILE A 139 -6.81 12.85 11.39
N THR A 140 -5.89 13.69 10.91
CA THR A 140 -4.69 13.29 10.19
C THR A 140 -3.50 13.74 11.03
N ALA A 141 -2.63 12.82 11.42
CA ALA A 141 -1.40 13.08 12.17
C ALA A 141 -0.29 12.11 11.70
N ASP A 142 0.84 12.11 12.37
CA ASP A 142 1.81 11.03 12.22
C ASP A 142 1.20 9.68 12.62
N ARG A 143 1.80 8.59 12.14
CA ARG A 143 1.23 7.25 12.31
C ARG A 143 1.23 6.78 13.77
N ALA A 144 2.21 7.18 14.57
CA ALA A 144 2.26 6.81 15.99
C ALA A 144 1.05 7.38 16.72
N THR A 145 0.81 8.69 16.56
CA THR A 145 -0.34 9.37 17.16
C THR A 145 -1.68 8.75 16.77
N ILE A 146 -1.87 8.39 15.49
CA ILE A 146 -3.12 7.79 15.02
C ILE A 146 -3.32 6.37 15.58
N GLU A 147 -2.26 5.57 15.69
CA GLU A 147 -2.36 4.23 16.30
C GLU A 147 -2.59 4.30 17.81
N ASP A 148 -1.99 5.27 18.50
CA ASP A 148 -2.23 5.52 19.93
C ASP A 148 -3.71 5.92 20.15
N LEU A 149 -4.26 6.80 19.30
CA LEU A 149 -5.69 7.14 19.31
C LEU A 149 -6.57 5.90 19.05
N ARG A 150 -6.22 5.05 18.07
CA ARG A 150 -6.97 3.83 17.73
C ARG A 150 -6.96 2.79 18.85
N ALA A 151 -5.89 2.73 19.64
CA ALA A 151 -5.78 1.83 20.78
C ALA A 151 -6.74 2.24 21.91
N GLN A 152 -6.94 3.55 22.12
CA GLN A 152 -7.76 4.07 23.21
C GLN A 152 -9.23 4.29 22.82
N ILE A 153 -9.49 4.77 21.60
CA ILE A 153 -10.82 5.18 21.13
C ILE A 153 -11.33 4.20 20.07
N GLN A 154 -12.26 3.34 20.47
CA GLN A 154 -12.87 2.33 19.59
C GLN A 154 -14.39 2.51 19.44
N THR A 155 -15.02 3.20 20.39
CA THR A 155 -16.46 3.44 20.46
C THR A 155 -16.75 4.93 20.72
N VAL A 156 -18.00 5.34 20.52
CA VAL A 156 -18.44 6.71 20.87
C VAL A 156 -18.36 6.94 22.38
N ASP A 157 -18.63 5.91 23.19
CA ASP A 157 -18.53 6.01 24.64
C ASP A 157 -17.10 6.30 25.09
N ASP A 158 -16.08 5.75 24.41
CA ASP A 158 -14.68 6.09 24.69
C ASP A 158 -14.37 7.57 24.42
N VAL A 159 -15.00 8.15 23.39
CA VAL A 159 -14.88 9.58 23.08
C VAL A 159 -15.54 10.41 24.17
N THR A 160 -16.73 10.01 24.64
CA THR A 160 -17.40 10.69 25.76
C THR A 160 -16.56 10.59 27.04
N ALA A 161 -16.04 9.39 27.33
CA ALA A 161 -15.17 9.14 28.48
C ALA A 161 -13.86 9.93 28.43
N LEU A 162 -13.35 10.23 27.23
CA LEU A 162 -12.18 11.10 27.05
C LEU A 162 -12.48 12.52 27.54
N PHE A 163 -13.69 13.04 27.29
CA PHE A 163 -14.07 14.41 27.66
C PHE A 163 -14.49 14.56 29.11
N ASP A 164 -15.05 13.52 29.74
CA ASP A 164 -15.42 13.53 31.16
C ASP A 164 -14.27 13.09 32.09
N GLY A 165 -13.14 12.66 31.52
CA GLY A 165 -11.95 12.24 32.25
C GLY A 165 -12.01 10.83 32.83
N SER A 166 -13.05 10.06 32.51
CA SER A 166 -13.23 8.68 32.97
C SER A 166 -12.60 7.62 32.06
N LEU A 167 -11.98 8.04 30.94
CA LEU A 167 -11.32 7.12 30.02
C LEU A 167 -10.19 6.36 30.74
N LEU A 168 -10.47 5.10 31.05
CA LEU A 168 -9.46 4.18 31.56
C LEU A 168 -8.53 3.79 30.40
N PRO A 169 -7.20 3.84 30.59
CA PRO A 169 -6.27 3.38 29.58
C PRO A 169 -6.59 1.93 29.20
N LYS A 170 -7.05 1.72 27.98
CA LYS A 170 -7.14 0.37 27.42
C LYS A 170 -5.70 -0.09 27.29
N GLN A 171 -5.36 -1.21 27.96
CA GLN A 171 -3.99 -1.70 28.11
C GLN A 171 -3.17 -1.36 26.88
N LYS A 172 -2.12 -0.55 27.06
CA LYS A 172 -1.14 -0.28 26.02
C LYS A 172 -0.69 -1.64 25.50
N GLY A 173 -0.99 -1.92 24.23
CA GLY A 173 -0.55 -3.15 23.61
C GLY A 173 0.95 -3.29 23.85
N ASN A 174 1.40 -4.47 24.27
CA ASN A 174 2.81 -4.76 24.50
C ASN A 174 3.65 -4.17 23.38
N LEU A 175 4.54 -3.22 23.72
CA LEU A 175 5.34 -2.50 22.75
C LEU A 175 6.36 -3.48 22.15
N HIS A 176 6.05 -4.00 20.97
CA HIS A 176 6.94 -4.88 20.23
C HIS A 176 7.70 -4.07 19.18
N ILE A 177 9.01 -3.95 19.40
CA ILE A 177 9.94 -3.20 18.58
C ILE A 177 10.79 -4.18 17.79
N ILE A 178 10.90 -3.92 16.48
CA ILE A 178 11.79 -4.67 15.60
C ILE A 178 13.10 -3.91 15.50
N ILE A 179 14.19 -4.53 15.93
CA ILE A 179 15.55 -3.97 15.82
C ILE A 179 16.32 -4.81 14.81
N HIS A 180 16.77 -4.17 13.73
CA HIS A 180 17.71 -4.78 12.78
C HIS A 180 19.16 -4.65 13.27
N ASP A 181 20.04 -5.57 12.84
CA ASP A 181 21.45 -5.62 13.23
C ASP A 181 22.20 -4.29 13.03
N GLU A 182 21.95 -3.57 11.94
CA GLU A 182 22.54 -2.25 11.69
C GLU A 182 22.07 -1.20 12.71
N GLN A 183 20.79 -1.24 13.10
CA GLN A 183 20.22 -0.33 14.09
C GLN A 183 20.74 -0.65 15.49
N LEU A 184 20.98 -1.92 15.80
CA LEU A 184 21.54 -2.34 17.08
C LEU A 184 22.96 -1.81 17.28
N ARG A 185 23.82 -1.87 16.25
CA ARG A 185 25.18 -1.30 16.33
C ARG A 185 25.16 0.19 16.67
N LYS A 186 24.35 0.96 15.95
CA LYS A 186 24.18 2.40 16.16
C LYS A 186 23.70 2.72 17.59
N ILE A 187 22.74 1.95 18.12
CA ILE A 187 22.29 2.10 19.51
C ILE A 187 23.44 1.86 20.50
N LEU A 188 24.24 0.80 20.30
CA LEU A 188 25.37 0.46 21.17
C LEU A 188 26.48 1.51 21.12
N ASP A 189 26.65 2.17 19.97
CA ASP A 189 27.57 3.29 19.79
C ASP A 189 27.01 4.62 20.33
N GLY A 190 25.81 4.62 20.92
CA GLY A 190 25.16 5.78 21.53
C GLY A 190 24.47 6.71 20.53
N GLU A 191 24.26 6.27 19.28
CA GLU A 191 23.57 7.05 18.25
C GLU A 191 22.04 6.93 18.38
N GLU A 192 21.34 8.01 18.03
CA GLU A 192 19.88 7.97 17.94
C GLU A 192 19.44 7.23 16.67
N VAL A 193 18.51 6.28 16.83
CA VAL A 193 17.95 5.52 15.71
C VAL A 193 16.43 5.59 15.71
N ARG A 194 15.84 5.51 14.51
CA ARG A 194 14.41 5.30 14.32
C ARG A 194 14.13 3.81 14.20
N LEU A 195 13.20 3.32 15.01
CA LEU A 195 12.81 1.92 15.10
C LEU A 195 11.36 1.76 14.66
N GLN A 196 11.08 0.69 13.93
CA GLN A 196 9.73 0.39 13.46
C GLN A 196 8.99 -0.47 14.48
N MET A 197 7.80 -0.02 14.85
CA MET A 197 6.88 -0.72 15.73
C MET A 197 5.99 -1.68 14.94
N THR A 198 5.45 -2.70 15.61
CA THR A 198 4.52 -3.66 14.99
C THR A 198 3.21 -3.05 14.47
N ASN A 199 2.79 -1.88 14.95
CA ASN A 199 1.67 -1.11 14.39
C ASN A 199 2.06 -0.27 13.14
N GLY A 200 3.33 -0.34 12.74
CA GLY A 200 3.90 0.35 11.59
C GLY A 200 4.29 1.81 11.86
N ALA A 201 4.17 2.28 13.10
CA ALA A 201 4.74 3.56 13.51
C ALA A 201 6.28 3.49 13.55
N GLU A 202 6.94 4.63 13.34
CA GLU A 202 8.36 4.80 13.65
C GLU A 202 8.47 5.60 14.94
N ILE A 203 9.38 5.19 15.81
CA ILE A 203 9.64 5.83 17.09
C ILE A 203 11.16 5.95 17.29
N SER A 204 11.64 7.02 17.92
CA SER A 204 13.08 7.14 18.22
C SER A 204 13.49 6.26 19.39
N SER A 205 14.78 5.90 19.45
CA SER A 205 15.36 5.20 20.59
C SER A 205 15.18 5.96 21.91
N THR A 206 15.20 7.30 21.87
CA THR A 206 14.95 8.18 23.02
C THR A 206 13.50 8.07 23.50
N GLU A 207 12.54 8.20 22.58
CA GLU A 207 11.11 8.07 22.89
C GLU A 207 10.75 6.66 23.40
N ILE A 208 11.44 5.62 22.93
CA ILE A 208 11.30 4.26 23.48
C ILE A 208 11.73 4.20 24.94
N MET A 209 12.89 4.78 25.28
CA MET A 209 13.40 4.78 26.66
C MET A 209 12.48 5.56 27.61
N GLU A 210 11.92 6.68 27.14
CA GLU A 210 10.92 7.47 27.88
C GLU A 210 9.60 6.70 28.08
N ARG A 211 9.17 5.89 27.11
CA ARG A 211 7.94 5.07 27.21
C ARG A 211 8.14 3.78 28.00
N ALA A 212 9.35 3.22 27.97
CA ALA A 212 9.70 1.96 28.63
C ALA A 212 9.82 2.08 30.16
N SER A 213 9.88 3.30 30.71
CA SER A 213 9.88 3.50 32.17
C SER A 213 8.56 3.10 32.83
N ASP A 214 7.45 3.09 32.08
CA ASP A 214 6.10 2.88 32.62
C ASP A 214 5.43 1.57 32.15
N ASP A 215 5.99 0.87 31.15
CA ASP A 215 5.38 -0.32 30.52
C ASP A 215 6.36 -1.50 30.39
N LEU A 216 5.84 -2.74 30.33
CA LEU A 216 6.66 -3.90 29.97
C LEU A 216 7.08 -3.83 28.49
N LEU A 217 8.39 -3.61 28.25
CA LEU A 217 8.99 -3.62 26.92
C LEU A 217 9.36 -5.04 26.48
N PHE A 218 8.96 -5.43 25.26
CA PHE A 218 9.41 -6.69 24.65
C PHE A 218 10.13 -6.40 23.33
N GLY A 219 11.46 -6.61 23.30
CA GLY A 219 12.27 -6.52 22.08
C GLY A 219 12.50 -7.89 21.45
N THR A 220 12.35 -7.98 20.12
CA THR A 220 12.78 -9.16 19.35
C THR A 220 13.92 -8.77 18.41
N ILE A 221 15.04 -9.49 18.49
CA ILE A 221 16.17 -9.31 17.57
C ILE A 221 15.91 -10.16 16.33
N MET A 222 15.84 -9.48 15.18
CA MET A 222 15.55 -10.09 13.88
C MET A 222 16.80 -10.04 13.00
N ASN A 223 17.32 -11.19 12.60
CA ASN A 223 18.34 -11.28 11.58
C ASN A 223 17.68 -11.27 10.19
N GLN A 224 18.19 -10.45 9.27
CA GLN A 224 17.60 -10.27 7.94
C GLN A 224 17.57 -11.54 7.08
N VAL A 225 18.47 -12.50 7.35
CA VAL A 225 18.60 -13.75 6.60
C VAL A 225 18.03 -14.93 7.38
N LEU A 226 18.28 -14.98 8.69
CA LEU A 226 17.95 -16.12 9.55
C LEU A 226 16.56 -16.02 10.20
N GLY A 227 15.94 -14.83 10.20
CA GLY A 227 14.69 -14.58 10.91
C GLY A 227 14.90 -14.31 12.41
N PRO A 228 13.89 -14.54 13.26
CA PRO A 228 13.97 -14.30 14.69
C PRO A 228 14.99 -15.25 15.33
N ILE A 229 15.95 -14.71 16.08
CA ILE A 229 16.95 -15.49 16.80
C ILE A 229 16.50 -15.57 18.27
N ASP A 230 16.29 -16.80 18.75
CA ASP A 230 15.87 -17.25 20.09
C ASP A 230 14.38 -17.23 20.49
N ALA A 231 13.83 -18.44 20.52
CA ALA A 231 12.72 -18.82 21.41
C ALA A 231 12.70 -20.36 21.57
N PHE A 232 13.72 -20.96 22.18
CA PHE A 232 13.75 -22.41 22.45
C PHE A 232 12.96 -22.75 23.72
N GLU A 233 12.11 -23.78 23.67
CA GLU A 233 11.41 -24.31 24.86
C GLU A 233 11.10 -25.82 24.75
N THR A 234 10.90 -26.45 25.91
CA THR A 234 10.63 -27.88 26.10
C THR A 234 9.13 -28.22 26.27
N ALA A 235 8.24 -27.27 25.98
CA ALA A 235 6.79 -27.47 26.07
C ALA A 235 6.16 -27.79 24.70
N ARG A 236 5.03 -28.52 24.69
CA ARG A 236 4.34 -28.92 23.46
C ARG A 236 3.75 -27.75 22.66
N PHE A 237 3.27 -26.69 23.32
CA PHE A 237 2.56 -25.60 22.66
C PHE A 237 3.44 -24.37 22.46
N ALA A 238 3.31 -23.73 21.30
CA ALA A 238 4.03 -22.49 21.01
C ALA A 238 3.64 -21.37 21.98
N ASN A 239 4.60 -20.81 22.69
CA ASN A 239 4.39 -19.72 23.63
C ASN A 239 4.07 -18.41 22.88
N PHE A 240 3.69 -17.37 23.62
CA PHE A 240 3.31 -16.08 23.04
C PHE A 240 4.41 -15.47 22.13
N LYS A 241 5.68 -15.55 22.55
CA LYS A 241 6.82 -15.02 21.78
C LYS A 241 6.99 -15.77 20.45
N GLN A 242 6.94 -17.10 20.49
CA GLN A 242 7.02 -17.94 19.29
C GLN A 242 5.86 -17.68 18.33
N ARG A 243 4.63 -17.53 18.85
CA ARG A 243 3.47 -17.18 18.03
C ARG A 243 3.61 -15.80 17.39
N LEU A 244 4.12 -14.81 18.13
CA LEU A 244 4.35 -13.46 17.61
C LEU A 244 5.43 -13.45 16.51
N MET A 245 6.51 -14.20 16.71
CA MET A 245 7.59 -14.39 15.74
C MET A 245 7.10 -15.11 14.47
N LEU A 246 6.26 -16.14 14.62
CA LEU A 246 5.65 -16.83 13.47
C LEU A 246 4.66 -15.94 12.72
N ALA A 247 3.91 -15.08 13.41
CA ALA A 247 3.00 -14.12 12.78
C ALA A 247 3.75 -13.10 11.92
N ALA A 248 4.93 -12.66 12.38
CA ALA A 248 5.81 -11.77 11.63
C ALA A 248 6.42 -12.46 10.39
N GLN A 249 6.70 -13.77 10.49
CA GLN A 249 7.27 -14.54 9.38
C GLN A 249 6.22 -15.00 8.36
N TYR A 250 5.00 -15.29 8.82
CA TYR A 250 3.93 -15.91 8.03
C TYR A 250 2.59 -15.19 8.29
N PRO A 251 2.14 -14.31 7.38
CA PRO A 251 0.90 -13.55 7.59
C PRO A 251 -0.39 -14.39 7.42
N THR A 252 -0.29 -15.52 6.72
CA THR A 252 -1.38 -16.45 6.43
C THR A 252 -0.93 -17.90 6.63
N CYS A 253 -1.89 -18.82 6.59
CA CYS A 253 -1.63 -20.25 6.48
C CYS A 253 -0.58 -20.55 5.40
N VAL A 254 0.43 -21.39 5.72
CA VAL A 254 1.56 -21.69 4.82
C VAL A 254 1.22 -22.68 3.70
N TRP A 255 0.01 -23.22 3.72
CA TRP A 255 -0.46 -24.14 2.68
C TRP A 255 -0.66 -23.41 1.36
N ASP A 256 -0.23 -24.03 0.24
CA ASP A 256 -0.31 -23.46 -1.10
C ASP A 256 -1.68 -22.80 -1.37
N ASP A 257 -1.65 -21.55 -1.83
CA ASP A 257 -2.82 -20.72 -2.18
C ASP A 257 -3.84 -20.43 -1.05
N CYS A 258 -3.54 -20.81 0.20
CA CYS A 258 -4.40 -20.51 1.34
C CYS A 258 -4.21 -19.06 1.81
N ARG A 259 -5.33 -18.35 2.06
CA ARG A 259 -5.32 -16.94 2.50
C ARG A 259 -5.90 -16.73 3.89
N VAL A 260 -6.16 -17.80 4.64
CA VAL A 260 -6.66 -17.70 6.02
C VAL A 260 -5.60 -16.96 6.86
N PRO A 261 -5.97 -15.90 7.60
CA PRO A 261 -5.02 -15.10 8.35
C PRO A 261 -4.39 -15.90 9.49
N PHE A 262 -3.16 -15.53 9.87
CA PHE A 262 -2.43 -16.16 10.98
C PHE A 262 -3.25 -16.24 12.28
N SER A 263 -4.07 -15.21 12.57
CA SER A 263 -4.93 -15.14 13.75
C SER A 263 -5.92 -16.31 13.86
N GLU A 264 -6.25 -16.95 12.74
CA GLU A 264 -7.16 -18.11 12.66
C GLU A 264 -6.41 -19.43 12.42
N CYS A 265 -5.07 -19.38 12.42
CA CYS A 265 -4.23 -20.55 12.24
C CYS A 265 -3.82 -21.20 13.58
N GLU A 266 -3.67 -22.52 13.51
CA GLU A 266 -3.04 -23.35 14.53
C GLU A 266 -1.55 -23.46 14.23
N ILE A 267 -0.72 -23.61 15.26
CA ILE A 267 0.72 -23.78 15.08
C ILE A 267 1.03 -25.26 14.97
N HIS A 268 1.56 -25.64 13.82
CA HIS A 268 1.84 -26.99 13.41
C HIS A 268 3.34 -27.28 13.52
N HIS A 269 3.69 -28.48 14.01
CA HIS A 269 5.06 -28.99 14.03
C HIS A 269 5.37 -29.78 12.76
N ILE A 270 6.44 -29.43 12.05
CA ILE A 270 6.87 -30.13 10.83
C ILE A 270 7.39 -31.54 11.14
N GLU A 271 8.20 -31.65 12.18
CA GLU A 271 8.49 -32.90 12.88
C GLU A 271 7.55 -33.01 14.08
N PRO A 272 6.64 -34.00 14.11
CA PRO A 272 5.64 -34.10 15.15
C PRO A 272 6.24 -34.12 16.56
N TRP A 273 5.59 -33.42 17.49
CA TRP A 273 5.98 -33.43 18.90
C TRP A 273 6.03 -34.84 19.50
N VAL A 274 5.08 -35.71 19.11
CA VAL A 274 5.00 -37.10 19.62
C VAL A 274 6.21 -37.96 19.20
N THR A 275 6.90 -37.59 18.11
CA THR A 275 8.13 -38.25 17.66
C THR A 275 9.40 -37.52 18.14
N GLY A 276 9.26 -36.54 19.04
CA GLY A 276 10.38 -35.80 19.62
C GLY A 276 10.72 -34.47 18.92
N GLY A 277 9.90 -34.01 17.97
CA GLY A 277 10.14 -32.75 17.29
C GLY A 277 10.09 -31.54 18.25
N PRO A 278 11.08 -30.63 18.24
CA PRO A 278 11.17 -29.55 19.20
C PRO A 278 10.14 -28.44 18.93
N THR A 279 9.67 -27.75 19.97
CA THR A 279 8.82 -26.56 19.83
C THR A 279 9.71 -25.32 19.69
N ASN A 280 10.23 -25.10 18.48
CA ASN A 280 11.02 -23.92 18.12
C ASN A 280 10.66 -23.41 16.72
N LEU A 281 11.01 -22.18 16.37
CA LEU A 281 10.59 -21.56 15.11
C LEU A 281 11.01 -22.31 13.84
N ASN A 282 12.10 -23.08 13.89
CA ASN A 282 12.56 -23.88 12.75
C ASN A 282 11.66 -25.09 12.51
N ASN A 283 10.97 -25.58 13.54
CA ASN A 283 10.06 -26.72 13.44
C ASN A 283 8.58 -26.31 13.43
N LEU A 284 8.24 -25.02 13.57
CA LEU A 284 6.86 -24.53 13.67
C LEU A 284 6.43 -23.74 12.43
N VAL A 285 5.19 -23.95 12.00
CA VAL A 285 4.53 -23.19 10.92
C VAL A 285 3.03 -23.01 11.21
N PRO A 286 2.38 -21.93 10.74
CA PRO A 286 0.93 -21.76 10.89
C PRO A 286 0.14 -22.49 9.80
N LEU A 287 -0.84 -23.29 10.19
CA LEU A 287 -1.84 -23.89 9.30
C LEU A 287 -3.25 -23.56 9.78
N CYS A 288 -4.18 -23.26 8.86
CA CYS A 288 -5.59 -23.12 9.24
C CYS A 288 -6.13 -24.47 9.73
N LYS A 289 -7.22 -24.45 10.51
CA LYS A 289 -7.84 -25.68 11.07
C LYS A 289 -8.05 -26.79 10.03
N TYR A 290 -8.49 -26.43 8.82
CA TYR A 290 -8.69 -27.39 7.74
C TYR A 290 -7.36 -28.00 7.24
N HIS A 291 -6.37 -27.16 6.94
CA HIS A 291 -5.07 -27.62 6.43
C HIS A 291 -4.22 -28.34 7.47
N ASN A 292 -4.31 -27.94 8.74
CA ASN A 292 -3.68 -28.65 9.85
C ASN A 292 -4.24 -30.08 9.98
N ARG A 293 -5.54 -30.27 9.75
CA ARG A 293 -6.20 -31.58 9.82
C ARG A 293 -5.86 -32.52 8.66
N ILE A 294 -5.68 -32.00 7.46
CA ILE A 294 -5.42 -32.82 6.26
C ILE A 294 -3.92 -33.03 5.96
N ASN A 295 -3.04 -32.41 6.75
CA ASN A 295 -1.59 -32.60 6.66
C ASN A 295 -1.23 -34.03 7.07
N ASP A 296 -0.42 -34.71 6.26
CA ASP A 296 0.00 -36.09 6.52
C ASP A 296 1.20 -36.15 7.46
N ASP A 297 0.96 -35.92 8.75
CA ASP A 297 1.99 -35.91 9.80
C ASP A 297 2.76 -37.24 9.89
N ALA A 298 2.06 -38.35 9.59
CA ALA A 298 2.62 -39.70 9.59
C ALA A 298 3.46 -39.99 8.32
N ARG A 299 3.39 -39.10 7.31
CA ARG A 299 4.02 -39.26 6.00
C ARG A 299 3.69 -40.61 5.36
N ALA A 300 2.46 -41.08 5.59
CA ALA A 300 2.00 -42.42 5.25
C ALA A 300 1.54 -42.55 3.79
N GLY A 301 1.64 -41.49 2.99
CA GLY A 301 1.33 -41.54 1.55
C GLY A 301 0.02 -40.88 1.16
N SER A 302 -0.48 -39.93 1.96
CA SER A 302 -1.71 -39.19 1.65
C SER A 302 -1.59 -38.40 0.34
N SER A 303 -2.65 -38.43 -0.46
CA SER A 303 -2.78 -37.61 -1.68
C SER A 303 -2.80 -36.10 -1.41
N ARG A 304 -2.99 -35.69 -0.15
CA ARG A 304 -2.97 -34.27 0.26
C ARG A 304 -1.57 -33.74 0.57
N GLY A 305 -0.58 -34.63 0.79
CA GLY A 305 0.80 -34.28 1.10
C GLY A 305 1.00 -33.78 2.54
N TYR A 306 2.23 -33.35 2.82
CA TYR A 306 2.66 -32.78 4.10
C TYR A 306 3.57 -31.58 3.90
N VAL A 307 3.62 -30.68 4.88
CA VAL A 307 4.51 -29.51 4.85
C VAL A 307 5.91 -29.84 5.35
N ILE A 308 6.92 -29.25 4.71
CA ILE A 308 8.32 -29.24 5.17
C ILE A 308 8.86 -27.81 5.16
N LYS A 309 9.92 -27.56 5.93
CA LYS A 309 10.68 -26.30 5.91
C LYS A 309 12.13 -26.60 5.59
N MET A 310 12.62 -26.02 4.49
CA MET A 310 14.02 -26.11 4.05
C MET A 310 14.51 -24.69 3.82
N ASP A 311 15.65 -24.33 4.44
CA ASP A 311 16.25 -22.98 4.35
C ASP A 311 15.23 -21.85 4.61
N ASN A 312 14.46 -21.97 5.70
CA ASN A 312 13.37 -21.05 6.09
C ASN A 312 12.20 -20.92 5.09
N LYS A 313 12.19 -21.67 4.00
CA LYS A 313 11.08 -21.72 3.03
C LYS A 313 10.21 -22.94 3.31
N VAL A 314 8.91 -22.70 3.44
CA VAL A 314 7.93 -23.77 3.60
C VAL A 314 7.52 -24.27 2.23
N ARG A 315 7.43 -25.60 2.06
CA ARG A 315 6.94 -26.25 0.85
C ARG A 315 6.03 -27.40 1.21
N ARG A 316 5.01 -27.64 0.39
CA ARG A 316 4.24 -28.87 0.45
C ARG A 316 4.89 -29.95 -0.40
N VAL A 317 5.00 -31.16 0.15
CA VAL A 317 5.56 -32.34 -0.52
C VAL A 317 4.51 -33.43 -0.53
N PHE A 318 4.47 -34.17 -1.64
CA PHE A 318 3.66 -35.37 -1.77
C PHE A 318 4.59 -36.56 -1.67
N ALA A 319 4.22 -37.56 -0.86
CA ALA A 319 4.92 -38.83 -0.90
C ALA A 319 4.89 -39.36 -2.34
N LYS A 320 6.01 -39.88 -2.83
CA LYS A 320 6.00 -40.59 -4.12
C LYS A 320 5.06 -41.78 -3.98
N ALA A 321 4.09 -41.87 -4.90
CA ALA A 321 3.28 -43.07 -5.09
C ALA A 321 4.17 -44.28 -5.38
#